data_AF-A0A350T5W7-F1
#
_entry.id   AF-A0A350T5W7-F1
#
_cell.length_a   1.000
_cell.length_b   1.000
_cell.length_c   1.000
_cell.angle_alpha   90.00
_cell.angle_beta   90.00
_cell.angle_gamma   90.00
#
_symmetry.space_group_name_H-M   'P 1'
#
loop_
_entity.id
_entity.type
_entity.pdbx_description
1 polymer ?
#
loop_
_entity_poly.entity_id
_entity_poly.type
_entity_poly.pdbx_seq_one_letter_code
_entity_poly.pdbx_strand_id
1 'polypeptide(L)' 'GIPVIGAIDERPGLIVATGFSGHGFALGPIVGRVVSELILDGQPSVDLHKLRYSRFKEKDVAPPRATI' A
#
# COMPACT_ATOMS: atom_id res chain seq x y z
N GLY A 1 -9.18 0.04 -8.03
CA GLY A 1 -8.91 -0.58 -6.72
C GLY A 1 -8.02 0.32 -5.89
N ILE A 2 -7.79 0.00 -4.62
CA ILE A 2 -6.79 0.68 -3.79
C ILE A 2 -5.42 0.02 -3.96
N PRO A 3 -4.31 0.78 -3.92
CA PRO A 3 -2.98 0.22 -4.10
C PRO A 3 -2.57 -0.66 -2.92
N VAL A 4 -1.43 -1.33 -3.09
CA VAL A 4 -0.74 -2.05 -2.02
C VAL A 4 0.54 -1.29 -1.71
N ILE A 5 0.69 -0.87 -0.46
CA ILE A 5 1.87 -0.16 0.05
C ILE A 5 2.25 -0.79 1.39
N GLY A 6 3.49 -1.28 1.52
CA GLY A 6 3.98 -1.82 2.79
C GLY A 6 5.11 -2.83 2.64
N ALA A 7 5.59 -3.30 3.79
CA ALA A 7 6.58 -4.37 3.88
C ALA A 7 5.97 -5.73 3.51
N ILE A 8 6.83 -6.63 3.02
CA ILE A 8 6.49 -8.03 2.77
C ILE A 8 7.05 -8.88 3.90
N ASP A 9 6.17 -9.46 4.72
CA ASP A 9 6.55 -10.24 5.91
C ASP A 9 7.42 -11.46 5.54
N GLU A 10 7.16 -12.07 4.38
CA GLU A 10 7.92 -13.21 3.86
C GLU A 10 9.33 -12.82 3.35
N ARG A 11 9.62 -11.52 3.20
CA ARG A 11 10.88 -11.02 2.64
C ARG A 11 11.33 -9.73 3.37
N PRO A 12 12.01 -9.85 4.51
CA PRO A 12 12.52 -8.69 5.26
C PRO A 12 13.38 -7.77 4.38
N GLY A 13 13.15 -6.46 4.50
CA GLY A 13 13.82 -5.44 3.68
C GLY A 13 13.19 -5.18 2.31
N LEU A 14 12.18 -5.95 1.89
CA LEU A 14 11.39 -5.67 0.69
C LEU A 14 10.15 -4.84 1.05
N ILE A 15 10.04 -3.67 0.41
CA ILE A 15 8.85 -2.81 0.45
C ILE A 15 8.27 -2.72 -0.97
N VAL A 16 6.94 -2.82 -1.06
CA VAL A 16 6.22 -2.68 -2.32
C VAL A 16 5.29 -1.46 -2.28
N ALA A 17 5.17 -0.79 -3.42
CA ALA A 17 4.16 0.22 -3.69
C ALA A 17 3.63 -0.02 -5.12
N THR A 18 2.49 -0.70 -5.25
CA THR A 18 1.98 -1.18 -6.54
C THR A 18 0.45 -1.20 -6.62
N GLY A 19 -0.12 -1.52 -7.78
CA GLY A 19 -1.57 -1.70 -7.94
C GLY A 19 -2.39 -0.41 -8.03
N PHE A 20 -1.79 0.71 -8.42
CA PHE A 20 -2.43 2.04 -8.45
C PHE A 20 -3.59 2.21 -9.43
N SER A 21 -3.90 1.20 -10.27
CA SER A 21 -5.13 1.16 -11.07
C SER A 21 -5.41 2.46 -11.86
N GLY A 22 -4.40 3.01 -12.56
CA GLY A 22 -4.52 4.22 -13.38
C GLY A 22 -4.38 5.57 -12.65
N HIS A 23 -4.36 5.59 -11.32
CA HIS A 23 -4.29 6.83 -10.52
C HIS A 23 -2.89 7.12 -9.96
N GLY A 24 -1.88 6.33 -10.37
CA GLY A 24 -0.53 6.36 -9.79
C GLY A 24 0.26 7.63 -10.08
N PHE A 25 0.02 8.30 -11.21
CA PHE A 25 0.80 9.48 -11.61
C PHE A 25 0.61 10.65 -10.63
N ALA A 26 -0.65 11.03 -10.37
CA ALA A 26 -0.95 12.10 -9.42
C ALA A 26 -0.55 11.76 -7.97
N LEU A 27 -0.58 10.46 -7.61
CA LEU A 27 -0.20 9.98 -6.29
C LEU A 27 1.32 9.82 -6.11
N GLY A 28 2.11 9.83 -7.19
CA GLY A 28 3.55 9.56 -7.16
C GLY A 28 4.33 10.36 -6.10
N PRO A 29 4.20 11.70 -6.03
CA PRO A 29 4.93 12.50 -5.06
C PRO A 29 4.62 12.15 -3.60
N ILE A 30 3.33 11.99 -3.26
CA ILE A 30 2.94 11.68 -1.88
C ILE A 30 3.29 10.23 -1.50
N VAL A 31 3.13 9.28 -2.44
CA VAL A 31 3.52 7.88 -2.24
C VAL A 31 5.03 7.77 -2.02
N GLY A 32 5.83 8.48 -2.82
CA GLY A 32 7.29 8.47 -2.67
C GLY A 32 7.73 8.94 -1.29
N ARG A 33 7.14 10.04 -0.80
CA ARG A 33 7.38 10.52 0.56
C ARG A 33 6.99 9.49 1.62
N VAL A 34 5.77 8.97 1.57
CA VAL A 34 5.27 8.00 2.56
C VAL A 34 6.09 6.71 2.57
N VAL A 35 6.52 6.22 1.40
CA VAL A 35 7.41 5.05 1.31
C VAL A 35 8.79 5.37 1.87
N SER A 36 9.32 6.57 1.65
CA SER A 36 10.62 6.96 2.24
C SER A 36 10.57 7.02 3.77
N GLU A 37 9.51 7.58 4.35
CA GLU A 37 9.28 7.61 5.81
C GLU A 37 9.13 6.18 6.36
N LEU A 38 8.43 5.29 5.64
CA LEU A 38 8.33 3.88 6.03
C LEU A 38 9.69 3.16 6.01
N ILE A 39 10.55 3.46 5.03
CA ILE A 39 11.90 2.85 4.93
C ILE A 39 12.83 3.36 6.03
N LEU A 40 12.86 4.68 6.24
CA LEU A 40 13.86 5.32 7.10
C LEU A 40 13.45 5.30 8.58
N ASP A 41 12.17 5.58 8.86
CA ASP A 41 11.69 5.83 10.22
C ASP A 41 10.76 4.72 10.73
N GLY A 42 10.23 3.88 9.84
CA GLY A 42 9.25 2.84 10.16
C GLY A 42 7.87 3.37 10.56
N GLN A 43 7.69 4.69 10.62
CA GLN A 43 6.44 5.36 10.95
C GLN A 43 6.07 6.37 9.85
N PRO A 44 5.29 5.95 8.84
CA PRO A 44 4.83 6.86 7.81
C PRO A 44 3.87 7.91 8.37
N SER A 45 3.87 9.10 7.78
CA SER A 45 2.96 10.21 8.14
C SER A 45 1.48 9.95 7.83
N VAL A 46 1.18 8.90 7.07
CA VAL A 46 -0.16 8.48 6.66
C VAL A 46 -0.41 7.04 7.11
N ASP A 47 -1.61 6.76 7.61
CA ASP A 47 -2.01 5.40 7.96
C ASP A 47 -2.10 4.49 6.71
N LEU A 48 -1.20 3.51 6.66
CA LEU A 48 -1.12 2.54 5.58
C LEU A 48 -1.91 1.26 5.87
N HIS A 49 -2.64 1.15 6.98
CA HIS A 49 -3.30 -0.08 7.39
C HIS A 49 -4.15 -0.69 6.25
N LYS A 50 -5.02 0.08 5.60
CA LYS A 50 -5.85 -0.44 4.49
C LYS A 50 -5.08 -0.73 3.20
N LEU A 51 -3.84 -0.28 3.10
CA LEU A 51 -2.97 -0.46 1.94
C LEU A 51 -1.95 -1.59 2.14
N ARG A 52 -1.80 -2.10 3.36
CA ARG A 52 -0.83 -3.16 3.71
C ARG A 52 -1.01 -4.41 2.87
N TYR A 53 0.09 -5.09 2.58
CA TYR A 53 0.10 -6.36 1.83
C TYR A 53 -0.69 -7.46 2.55
N SER A 54 -0.59 -7.54 3.88
CA SER A 54 -1.21 -8.60 4.68
C SER A 54 -2.74 -8.61 4.65
N ARG A 55 -3.40 -7.51 4.22
CA ARG A 55 -4.87 -7.39 4.16
C ARG A 55 -5.54 -8.49 3.35
N PHE A 56 -4.88 -9.02 2.32
CA PHE A 56 -5.41 -10.13 1.52
C PHE A 56 -5.39 -11.46 2.29
N LYS A 57 -4.33 -11.70 3.04
CA LYS A 57 -4.17 -12.92 3.86
C LYS A 57 -5.12 -12.90 5.07
N GLU A 58 -5.31 -11.72 5.65
CA GLU A 58 -6.22 -11.48 6.77
C GLU A 58 -7.70 -11.46 6.34
N LYS A 59 -7.98 -11.45 5.03
CA LYS A 59 -9.32 -11.23 4.46
C LYS A 59 -9.95 -9.89 4.86
N ASP A 60 -9.12 -8.92 5.24
CA ASP A 60 -9.50 -7.53 5.48
C ASP A 60 -9.52 -6.76 4.15
N VAL A 61 -10.41 -7.19 3.26
CA VAL A 61 -10.59 -6.59 1.94
C VAL A 61 -12.05 -6.22 1.75
N ALA A 62 -12.29 -5.01 1.23
CA ALA A 62 -13.62 -4.62 0.83
C ALA A 62 -14.14 -5.57 -0.26
N PRO A 63 -15.43 -5.94 -0.22
CA PRO A 63 -16.01 -6.82 -1.23
C PRO A 63 -15.88 -6.19 -2.62
N PRO A 64 -15.70 -7.00 -3.68
CA PRO A 64 -15.66 -6.50 -5.04
C PRO A 64 -16.97 -5.77 -5.35
N ARG A 65 -16.86 -4.57 -5.94
CA ARG A 65 -18.02 -3.81 -6.37
C ARG A 65 -18.57 -4.49 -7.63
N ALA A 66 -19.72 -5.15 -7.52
CA ALA A 66 -20.43 -5.65 -8.69
C ALA A 66 -20.86 -4.43 -9.54
N THR A 67 -20.41 -4.39 -10.78
CA THR A 67 -20.91 -3.43 -11.77
C THR A 67 -21.95 -4.20 -12.56
N ILE A 68 -23.23 -3.80 -12.44
CA ILE A 68 -24.31 -4.25 -13.32
C ILE A 68 -24.12 -3.69 -14.73
#